data_AF-L8X019-F1
#
_entry.id   AF-L8X019-F1
#
_cell.length_a   1.000
_cell.length_b   1.000
_cell.length_c   1.000
_cell.angle_alpha   90.00
_cell.angle_beta   90.00
_cell.angle_gamma   90.00
#
_symmetry.space_group_name_H-M   'P 1'
#
loop_
_entity.id
_entity.type
_entity.pdbx_description
1 polymer ?
#
loop_
_entity_poly.entity_id
_entity_poly.type
_entity_poly.pdbx_seq_one_letter_code
_entity_poly.pdbx_strand_id
1 'polypeptide(L)'
;MRSQWSTMNTIDCRDVTTGEEMIEACLRHIEIANNGGRVKPTTTIFPQRFPGKESARIWNAQLMRYAGYKMPDGSILAKVWEVRCSPNHRCSRWGSR
;
A
#
# COMPACT_ATOMS: atom_id res chain seq x y z
N MET A 1 -8.66 16.61 -13.97
CA MET A 1 -9.04 16.16 -12.61
C MET A 1 -8.09 16.76 -11.56
N ARG A 2 -8.04 18.09 -11.46
CA ARG A 2 -7.25 18.83 -10.44
C ARG A 2 -8.15 19.69 -9.55
N SER A 3 -9.44 19.78 -9.85
CA SER A 3 -10.41 20.68 -9.20
C SER A 3 -10.73 20.33 -7.74
N GLN A 4 -10.38 19.13 -7.26
CA GLN A 4 -10.66 18.67 -5.89
C GLN A 4 -9.44 18.78 -4.96
N TRP A 5 -8.41 19.53 -5.36
CA TRP A 5 -7.16 19.65 -4.60
C TRP A 5 -7.36 20.29 -3.21
N SER A 6 -8.29 21.24 -3.10
CA SER A 6 -8.58 21.97 -1.87
C SER A 6 -9.37 21.15 -0.85
N THR A 7 -10.03 20.08 -1.29
CA THR A 7 -10.86 19.21 -0.45
C THR A 7 -10.17 17.88 -0.12
N MET A 8 -8.89 17.76 -0.43
CA MET A 8 -8.12 16.54 -0.15
C MET A 8 -7.84 16.41 1.33
N ASN A 9 -8.19 15.25 1.90
CA ASN A 9 -7.91 14.95 3.29
C ASN A 9 -6.44 14.57 3.48
N THR A 10 -5.79 15.11 4.50
CA THR A 10 -4.39 14.82 4.82
C THR A 10 -4.32 14.20 6.20
N ILE A 11 -3.76 12.99 6.29
CA ILE A 11 -3.53 12.26 7.53
C ILE A 11 -2.04 12.34 7.83
N ASP A 12 -1.69 12.86 9.00
CA ASP A 12 -0.31 12.89 9.48
C ASP A 12 -0.01 11.61 10.27
N CYS A 13 1.01 10.87 9.84
CA CYS A 13 1.50 9.65 10.47
C CYS A 13 3.04 9.67 10.54
N ARG A 14 3.64 10.86 10.71
CA ARG A 14 5.10 11.04 10.81
C ARG A 14 5.71 10.51 12.11
N ASP A 15 4.87 10.21 13.08
CA ASP A 15 5.19 9.63 14.39
C ASP A 15 5.33 8.11 14.36
N VAL A 16 4.79 7.45 13.33
CA VAL A 16 4.86 6.00 13.14
C VAL A 16 6.31 5.52 13.04
N THR A 17 6.68 4.52 13.83
CA THR A 17 8.04 3.96 13.84
C THR A 17 8.10 2.51 13.42
N THR A 18 7.01 1.77 13.60
CA THR A 18 6.98 0.33 13.37
C THR A 18 6.20 -0.05 12.10
N GLY A 19 6.51 -1.22 11.55
CA GLY A 19 5.79 -1.76 10.39
C GLY A 19 4.32 -2.09 10.70
N GLU A 20 3.99 -2.45 11.93
CA GLU A 20 2.62 -2.76 12.36
C GLU A 20 1.76 -1.49 12.39
N GLU A 21 2.27 -0.42 12.99
CA GLU A 21 1.64 0.91 12.97
C GLU A 21 1.47 1.42 11.52
N MET A 22 2.43 1.14 10.62
CA MET A 22 2.28 1.48 9.21
C MET A 22 1.11 0.73 8.54
N ILE A 23 0.90 -0.54 8.87
CA ILE A 23 -0.21 -1.34 8.35
C ILE A 23 -1.54 -0.79 8.87
N GLU A 24 -1.62 -0.50 10.17
CA GLU A 24 -2.80 0.11 10.78
C GLU A 24 -3.14 1.45 10.13
N ALA A 25 -2.15 2.32 9.92
CA ALA A 25 -2.31 3.59 9.23
C ALA A 25 -2.83 3.41 7.79
N CYS A 26 -2.39 2.36 7.08
CA CYS A 26 -2.88 2.03 5.74
C CYS A 26 -4.34 1.54 5.75
N LEU A 27 -4.72 0.70 6.72
CA LEU A 27 -6.10 0.23 6.87
C LEU A 27 -7.04 1.39 7.18
N ARG A 28 -6.65 2.24 8.15
CA ARG A 28 -7.38 3.47 8.50
C ARG A 28 -7.51 4.41 7.29
N HIS A 29 -6.46 4.54 6.48
CA HIS A 29 -6.54 5.33 5.25
C HIS A 29 -7.62 4.81 4.30
N ILE A 30 -7.70 3.49 4.09
CA ILE A 30 -8.70 2.88 3.21
C ILE A 30 -10.11 3.14 3.73
N GLU A 31 -10.35 3.00 5.03
CA GLU A 31 -11.66 3.25 5.63
C GLU A 31 -12.10 4.71 5.46
N ILE A 32 -11.21 5.65 5.76
CA ILE A 32 -11.46 7.09 5.61
C ILE A 32 -11.67 7.47 4.14
N ALA A 33 -10.83 6.93 3.25
CA ALA A 33 -10.94 7.19 1.82
C ALA A 33 -12.23 6.59 1.24
N ASN A 34 -12.66 5.41 1.71
CA ASN A 34 -13.87 4.74 1.25
C ASN A 34 -15.14 5.52 1.64
N ASN A 35 -15.20 6.05 2.87
CA ASN A 35 -16.28 6.95 3.34
C ASN A 35 -17.68 6.47 2.92
N GLY A 36 -17.99 5.19 3.21
CA GLY A 36 -19.28 4.56 2.90
C GLY A 36 -19.59 4.41 1.40
N GLY A 37 -18.56 4.34 0.54
CA GLY A 37 -18.69 4.28 -0.92
C GLY A 37 -18.58 5.64 -1.61
N ARG A 38 -18.64 6.75 -0.87
CA ARG A 38 -18.39 8.09 -1.42
C ARG A 38 -16.91 8.44 -1.25
N VAL A 39 -16.10 7.97 -2.20
CA VAL A 39 -14.64 8.08 -2.13
C VAL A 39 -14.19 9.53 -2.01
N LYS A 40 -13.34 9.79 -1.00
CA LYS A 40 -12.70 11.10 -0.79
C LYS A 40 -11.20 11.01 -1.07
N PRO A 41 -10.64 11.96 -1.85
CA PRO A 41 -9.20 12.01 -2.05
C PRO A 41 -8.52 12.21 -0.69
N THR A 42 -7.70 11.25 -0.30
CA THR A 42 -7.02 11.21 0.99
C THR A 42 -5.55 10.89 0.76
N THR A 43 -4.66 11.50 1.54
CA THR A 43 -3.23 11.20 1.54
C THR A 43 -2.76 10.95 2.97
N THR A 44 -1.92 9.94 3.18
CA THR A 44 -1.29 9.66 4.48
C THR A 44 0.20 9.91 4.35
N ILE A 45 0.75 10.72 5.25
CA ILE A 45 2.15 11.14 5.23
C ILE A 45 2.91 10.39 6.32
N PHE A 46 3.85 9.56 5.88
CA PHE A 46 4.75 8.80 6.75
C PHE A 46 6.01 9.60 7.13
N PRO A 47 6.85 9.10 8.06
CA PRO A 47 8.06 9.79 8.48
C PRO A 47 8.96 10.13 7.30
N GLN A 48 9.57 11.31 7.36
CA GLN A 48 10.50 11.75 6.34
C GLN A 48 11.74 10.86 6.31
N ARG A 49 12.22 10.56 5.10
CA ARG A 49 13.48 9.85 4.92
C ARG A 49 14.66 10.74 5.32
N PHE A 50 15.48 10.27 6.25
CA PHE A 50 16.77 10.86 6.60
C PHE A 50 17.92 9.99 6.08
N PRO A 51 19.01 10.59 5.58
CA PRO A 51 20.20 9.83 5.19
C PRO A 51 20.77 9.07 6.40
N GLY A 52 21.04 7.78 6.23
CA GLY A 52 21.60 6.92 7.28
C GLY A 52 20.59 6.29 8.24
N LYS A 53 19.27 6.54 8.09
CA LYS A 53 18.21 5.85 8.83
C LYS A 53 17.36 4.97 7.90
N GLU A 54 16.88 3.86 8.44
CA GLU A 54 15.80 3.10 7.79
C GLU A 54 14.58 4.03 7.58
N SER A 55 13.98 3.94 6.40
CA SER A 55 12.87 4.80 6.00
C SER A 55 11.62 3.98 5.79
N ALA A 56 10.49 4.48 6.30
CA ALA A 56 9.17 3.94 5.98
C ALA A 56 8.98 3.84 4.46
N ARG A 57 8.75 2.61 3.97
CA ARG A 57 8.55 2.36 2.54
C ARG A 57 7.43 1.35 2.32
N ILE A 58 6.47 1.75 1.48
CA ILE A 58 5.50 0.84 0.90
C ILE A 58 6.09 0.32 -0.41
N TRP A 59 6.28 -1.00 -0.50
CA TRP A 59 6.85 -1.66 -1.68
C TRP A 59 5.85 -1.79 -2.82
N ASN A 60 4.56 -1.85 -2.47
CA ASN A 60 3.48 -1.97 -3.43
C ASN A 60 3.30 -0.65 -4.18
N ALA A 61 3.08 -0.73 -5.50
CA ALA A 61 2.75 0.43 -6.31
C ALA A 61 1.34 1.01 -5.99
N GLN A 62 0.44 0.17 -5.45
CA GLN A 62 -0.92 0.51 -5.06
C GLN A 62 -1.25 -0.19 -3.73
N LEU A 63 -2.03 0.44 -2.85
CA LEU A 63 -2.43 -0.17 -1.57
C LEU A 63 -3.29 -1.43 -1.77
N MET A 64 -4.18 -1.41 -2.76
CA MET A 64 -5.04 -2.54 -3.12
C MET A 64 -4.82 -2.91 -4.58
N ARG A 65 -4.56 -4.19 -4.85
CA ARG A 65 -4.37 -4.73 -6.19
C ARG A 65 -4.70 -6.22 -6.20
N TYR A 66 -5.26 -6.69 -7.32
CA TYR A 66 -5.42 -8.12 -7.57
C TYR A 66 -4.08 -8.81 -7.81
N ALA A 67 -3.84 -9.94 -7.16
CA ALA A 67 -2.69 -10.79 -7.44
C ALA A 67 -2.83 -11.46 -8.81
N GLY A 68 -1.69 -11.69 -9.49
CA GLY A 68 -1.60 -12.50 -10.70
C GLY A 68 -0.78 -13.76 -10.42
N TYR A 69 -1.28 -14.91 -10.87
CA TYR A 69 -0.63 -16.21 -10.63
C TYR A 69 -0.30 -16.88 -11.95
N LYS A 70 0.92 -17.40 -12.07
CA LYS A 70 1.29 -18.29 -13.17
C LYS A 70 0.95 -19.72 -12.78
N MET A 71 0.10 -20.35 -13.57
CA MET A 71 -0.27 -21.74 -13.37
C MET A 71 0.81 -22.69 -13.92
N PRO A 72 0.85 -23.96 -13.46
CA PRO A 72 1.80 -24.96 -13.93
C PRO A 72 1.68 -25.28 -15.44
N ASP A 73 0.48 -25.10 -16.01
CA ASP A 73 0.19 -25.27 -17.44
C ASP A 73 0.70 -24.10 -18.31
N GLY A 74 1.32 -23.08 -17.70
CA GLY A 74 1.81 -21.89 -18.37
C GLY A 74 0.78 -20.79 -18.56
N SER A 75 -0.49 -21.03 -18.22
CA SER A 75 -1.53 -20.00 -18.23
C SER A 75 -1.34 -19.01 -17.06
N ILE A 76 -1.92 -17.82 -17.17
CA ILE A 76 -1.89 -16.80 -16.12
C ILE A 76 -3.32 -16.58 -15.64
N LEU A 77 -3.54 -16.82 -14.35
CA LEU A 77 -4.79 -16.44 -13.68
C LEU A 77 -4.69 -14.99 -13.20
N ALA A 78 -5.74 -14.21 -13.48
CA ALA A 78 -5.88 -12.79 -13.13
C ALA A 78 -4.92 -11.84 -13.89
N LYS A 79 -4.65 -10.63 -13.37
CA LYS A 79 -3.97 -9.56 -14.11
C LYS A 79 -2.46 -9.81 -14.24
N VAL A 80 -1.97 -9.76 -15.48
CA VAL A 80 -0.57 -10.05 -15.90
C VAL A 80 0.48 -9.06 -15.35
N TRP A 81 0.09 -7.85 -14.99
CA TRP A 81 1.04 -6.75 -14.74
C TRP A 81 2.03 -6.97 -13.58
N GLU A 82 1.86 -8.01 -12.76
CA GLU A 82 2.87 -8.45 -11.80
C GLU A 82 2.78 -9.96 -11.51
N VAL A 83 3.54 -10.77 -12.26
CA VAL A 83 3.63 -12.22 -12.04
C VAL A 83 4.79 -12.50 -11.08
N ARG A 84 4.56 -12.39 -9.77
CA ARG A 84 5.60 -12.63 -8.75
C ARG A 84 5.22 -13.66 -7.68
N CYS A 85 3.93 -13.96 -7.52
CA CYS A 85 3.49 -14.91 -6.50
C CYS A 85 3.53 -16.34 -7.03
N SER A 86 4.61 -17.06 -6.71
CA SER A 86 4.59 -18.54 -6.74
C SER A 86 3.63 -19.04 -5.65
N PRO A 87 2.83 -20.11 -5.89
CA PRO A 87 1.86 -20.63 -4.92
C PRO A 87 2.45 -20.95 -3.53
N ASN A 88 3.76 -21.22 -3.46
CA ASN A 88 4.45 -21.60 -2.23
C ASN A 88 5.21 -20.47 -1.52
N HIS A 89 5.29 -19.27 -2.08
CA HIS A 89 5.93 -18.13 -1.40
C HIS A 89 4.87 -17.16 -0.90
N ARG A 90 4.43 -17.44 0.33
CA ARG A 90 3.71 -16.52 1.21
C ARG A 90 4.26 -15.11 1.01
N CYS A 91 3.38 -14.14 0.81
CA CYS A 91 3.66 -12.71 0.69
C CYS A 91 4.11 -12.11 2.05
N SER A 92 5.01 -12.81 2.75
CA SER A 92 5.48 -12.53 4.11
C SER A 92 6.98 -12.21 4.10
N ARG A 93 7.42 -11.35 3.18
CA ARG A 93 8.71 -10.67 3.34
C ARG A 93 8.50 -9.23 3.77
N TRP A 94 7.77 -9.10 4.88
CA TRP A 94 7.93 -7.98 5.81
C TRP A 94 8.86 -8.50 6.90
N GLY A 95 10.09 -7.98 6.96
CA GLY A 95 11.12 -8.46 7.89
C GLY A 95 12.50 -7.94 7.52
N SER A 96 12.97 -6.98 8.34
CA SER A 96 14.32 -6.46 8.55
C SER A 96 15.45 -6.91 7.60
N ARG A 97 16.10 -5.92 7.00
CA ARG A 97 17.56 -5.91 6.80
C ARG A 97 18.10 -4.52 7.07
#